data_AF-A0A7J4LDZ6-F1
#
_entry.id   AF-A0A7J4LDZ6-F1
#
_cell.length_a   1.000
_cell.length_b   1.000
_cell.length_c   1.000
_cell.angle_alpha   90.00
_cell.angle_beta   90.00
_cell.angle_gamma   90.00
#
_symmetry.space_group_name_H-M   'P 1'
#
loop_
_entity.id
_entity.type
_entity.pdbx_description
1 polymer ?
#
loop_
_entity_poly.entity_id
_entity_poly.type
_entity_poly.pdbx_seq_one_letter_code
_entity_poly.pdbx_strand_id
1 'polypeptide(L)'
;MDRITDEKLKRYFSVTEKALKMAEGRFDPERRKEAEDFFDMASRYFSDAGHFRSKGDKVTAFAALNYAHGWLDAGARIGLFKVKDSKLFTVDE
;
A
#
# COMPACT_ATOMS: atom_id res chain seq x y z
N MET A 1 9.65 23.03 10.06
CA MET A 1 8.57 22.65 9.14
C MET A 1 8.94 21.29 8.59
N ASP A 2 8.23 20.24 8.99
CA ASP A 2 8.59 18.87 8.61
C ASP A 2 8.35 18.69 7.10
N ARG A 3 9.44 18.59 6.34
CA ARG A 3 9.41 18.39 4.88
C ARG A 3 9.48 16.89 4.56
N ILE A 4 8.80 16.46 3.51
CA ILE A 4 8.98 15.11 2.96
C ILE A 4 10.35 15.04 2.26
N THR A 5 11.29 14.35 2.88
CA THR A 5 12.63 14.09 2.31
C THR A 5 12.58 12.95 1.29
N ASP A 6 13.55 12.90 0.38
CA ASP A 6 13.67 11.79 -0.58
C ASP A 6 13.89 10.46 0.11
N GLU A 7 14.62 10.46 1.23
CA GLU A 7 14.82 9.27 2.05
C GLU A 7 13.52 8.76 2.66
N LYS A 8 12.72 9.66 3.26
CA LYS A 8 11.39 9.30 3.79
C LYS A 8 10.48 8.77 2.68
N LEU A 9 10.46 9.44 1.52
CA LEU A 9 9.65 9.01 0.40
C LEU A 9 10.08 7.63 -0.12
N LYS A 10 11.39 7.40 -0.30
CA LYS A 10 11.97 6.11 -0.71
C LYS A 10 11.62 4.99 0.27
N ARG A 11 11.65 5.26 1.58
CA ARG A 11 11.24 4.30 2.61
C ARG A 11 9.77 3.90 2.44
N TYR A 12 8.87 4.86 2.24
CA TYR A 12 7.44 4.57 2.09
C TYR A 12 7.12 3.81 0.80
N PHE A 13 7.81 4.11 -0.31
CA PHE A 13 7.75 3.29 -1.52
C PHE A 13 8.15 1.85 -1.22
N SER A 14 9.29 1.64 -0.55
CA SER A 14 9.76 0.28 -0.25
C SER A 14 8.81 -0.50 0.66
N VAL A 15 8.24 0.14 1.68
CA VAL A 15 7.28 -0.50 2.59
C VAL A 15 6.00 -0.88 1.84
N THR A 16 5.43 0.04 1.06
CA THR A 16 4.19 -0.20 0.32
C THR A 16 4.38 -1.24 -0.78
N GLU A 17 5.51 -1.23 -1.48
CA GLU A 17 5.83 -2.24 -2.49
C GLU A 17 5.94 -3.64 -1.88
N LYS A 18 6.56 -3.76 -0.69
CA LYS A 18 6.65 -5.04 0.03
C LYS A 18 5.28 -5.55 0.44
N ALA A 19 4.41 -4.67 0.95
CA ALA A 19 3.05 -5.02 1.32
C ALA A 19 2.22 -5.47 0.09
N LEU A 20 2.31 -4.75 -1.04
CA LEU A 20 1.68 -5.17 -2.30
C LEU A 20 2.14 -6.58 -2.71
N LYS A 21 3.44 -6.82 -2.79
CA LYS A 21 3.99 -8.14 -3.18
C LYS A 21 3.58 -9.26 -2.22
N MET A 22 3.40 -8.94 -0.93
CA MET A 22 2.95 -9.93 0.05
C MET A 22 1.47 -10.25 -0.11
N ALA A 23 0.63 -9.25 -0.35
CA ALA A 23 -0.81 -9.43 -0.53
C ALA A 23 -1.15 -10.08 -1.88
N GLU A 24 -0.33 -9.87 -2.90
CA GLU A 24 -0.51 -10.41 -4.26
C GLU A 24 -0.73 -11.93 -4.22
N GLY A 25 -1.86 -12.38 -4.77
CA GLY A 25 -2.22 -13.79 -4.83
C GLY A 25 -2.67 -14.42 -3.51
N ARG A 26 -2.64 -13.69 -2.39
CA ARG A 26 -3.12 -14.16 -1.07
C ARG A 26 -4.54 -13.71 -0.78
N PHE A 27 -5.41 -13.74 -1.78
CA PHE A 27 -6.77 -13.24 -1.66
C PHE A 27 -7.67 -14.27 -1.01
N ASP A 28 -8.64 -13.78 -0.24
CA ASP A 28 -9.71 -14.59 0.32
C ASP A 28 -10.55 -15.21 -0.80
N PRO A 29 -10.58 -16.55 -0.96
CA PRO A 29 -11.25 -17.17 -2.10
C PRO A 29 -12.76 -16.92 -2.10
N GLU A 30 -13.38 -16.77 -0.93
CA GLU A 30 -14.82 -16.51 -0.80
C GLU A 30 -15.20 -15.06 -1.15
N ARG A 31 -14.25 -14.12 -1.01
CA ARG A 31 -14.43 -12.68 -1.25
C ARG A 31 -13.42 -12.16 -2.26
N ARG A 32 -13.18 -12.96 -3.30
CA ARG A 32 -12.10 -12.74 -4.26
C ARG A 32 -12.27 -11.42 -5.01
N LYS A 33 -13.49 -11.06 -5.39
CA LYS A 33 -13.76 -9.82 -6.13
C LYS A 33 -13.45 -8.59 -5.29
N GLU A 34 -13.83 -8.61 -4.02
CA GLU A 34 -13.55 -7.54 -3.07
C GLU A 34 -12.05 -7.43 -2.78
N ALA A 35 -11.37 -8.57 -2.65
CA ALA A 35 -9.91 -8.59 -2.49
C ALA A 35 -9.18 -8.05 -3.73
N GLU A 36 -9.62 -8.43 -4.93
CA GLU A 36 -9.08 -7.93 -6.20
C GLU A 36 -9.33 -6.43 -6.35
N ASP A 37 -10.51 -5.92 -5.97
CA ASP A 37 -10.83 -4.49 -6.00
C ASP A 37 -9.95 -3.69 -5.03
N PHE A 38 -9.80 -4.13 -3.78
CA PHE A 38 -8.91 -3.49 -2.80
C PHE A 38 -7.45 -3.50 -3.28
N PHE A 39 -7.01 -4.61 -3.87
CA PHE A 39 -5.65 -4.74 -4.40
C PHE A 39 -5.41 -3.85 -5.62
N ASP A 40 -6.37 -3.76 -6.54
CA ASP A 40 -6.30 -2.85 -7.69
C ASP A 40 -6.21 -1.40 -7.21
N MET A 41 -7.08 -1.00 -6.28
CA MET A 41 -7.05 0.34 -5.71
C MET A 41 -5.70 0.66 -5.07
N ALA A 42 -5.15 -0.23 -4.24
CA ALA A 42 -3.82 -0.04 -3.67
C ALA A 42 -2.73 0.08 -4.75
N SER A 43 -2.78 -0.76 -5.78
CA SER A 43 -1.80 -0.79 -6.88
C SER A 43 -1.85 0.49 -7.72
N ARG A 44 -3.04 1.02 -8.00
CA ARG A 44 -3.24 2.27 -8.75
C ARG A 44 -2.68 3.47 -8.00
N TYR A 45 -2.95 3.59 -6.70
CA TYR A 45 -2.38 4.68 -5.90
C TYR A 45 -0.86 4.56 -5.72
N PHE A 46 -0.31 3.35 -5.67
CA PHE A 46 1.14 3.16 -5.70
C PHE A 46 1.75 3.63 -7.03
N SER A 47 1.08 3.36 -8.15
CA SER A 47 1.47 3.88 -9.47
C SER A 47 1.40 5.40 -9.53
N ASP A 48 0.31 6.00 -9.05
CA ASP A 48 0.11 7.45 -8.97
C ASP A 48 1.21 8.10 -8.12
N ALA A 49 1.59 7.48 -7.00
CA ALA A 49 2.71 7.97 -6.22
C ALA A 49 4.00 8.05 -7.05
N GLY A 50 4.27 7.05 -7.88
CA GLY A 50 5.40 7.02 -8.80
C GLY A 50 5.36 8.18 -9.80
N HIS A 51 4.18 8.49 -10.33
CA HIS A 51 3.95 9.62 -11.22
C HIS A 51 4.15 10.98 -10.54
N PHE A 52 3.64 11.16 -9.32
CA PHE A 52 3.86 12.41 -8.58
C PHE A 52 5.33 12.59 -8.20
N ARG A 53 6.00 11.50 -7.82
CA ARG A 53 7.45 11.52 -7.55
C ARG A 53 8.26 11.94 -8.76
N SER A 54 7.94 11.43 -9.97
CA SER A 54 8.66 11.78 -11.19
C SER A 54 8.53 13.26 -11.57
N LYS A 55 7.44 13.91 -11.15
CA LYS A 55 7.21 15.35 -11.28
C LYS A 55 7.79 16.21 -10.16
N GLY A 56 8.44 15.59 -9.17
CA GLY A 56 8.99 16.29 -8.00
C GLY A 56 7.94 16.67 -6.94
N ASP A 57 6.68 16.24 -7.09
CA ASP A 57 5.61 16.47 -6.11
C ASP A 57 5.67 15.43 -4.99
N LYS A 58 6.61 15.67 -4.06
CA LYS A 58 6.90 14.73 -2.95
C LYS A 58 5.75 14.60 -1.95
N VAL A 59 5.00 15.67 -1.72
CA VAL A 59 3.89 15.68 -0.75
C VAL A 59 2.74 14.84 -1.30
N THR A 60 2.35 15.05 -2.55
CA THR A 60 1.28 14.26 -3.17
C THR A 60 1.71 12.80 -3.38
N ALA A 61 2.97 12.54 -3.75
CA ALA A 61 3.50 11.18 -3.81
C ALA A 61 3.43 10.47 -2.45
N PHE A 62 3.79 11.16 -1.37
CA PHE A 62 3.70 10.62 -0.03
C PHE A 62 2.23 10.36 0.38
N ALA A 63 1.31 11.27 0.07
CA ALA A 63 -0.11 11.08 0.33
C ALA A 63 -0.68 9.86 -0.40
N ALA A 64 -0.36 9.70 -1.69
CA ALA A 64 -0.78 8.56 -2.49
C ALA A 64 -0.24 7.22 -1.93
N LEU A 65 1.00 7.17 -1.44
CA LEU A 65 1.55 5.98 -0.78
C LEU A 65 0.79 5.62 0.49
N ASN A 66 0.47 6.60 1.35
CA ASN A 66 -0.29 6.32 2.57
C ASN A 66 -1.71 5.86 2.24
N TYR A 67 -2.33 6.41 1.20
CA TYR A 67 -3.66 5.97 0.76
C TYR A 67 -3.63 4.54 0.18
N ALA A 68 -2.62 4.23 -0.66
CA ALA A 68 -2.38 2.87 -1.14
C ALA A 68 -2.21 1.87 0.02
N HIS A 69 -1.40 2.23 1.01
CA HIS A 69 -1.17 1.39 2.18
C HIS A 69 -2.43 1.24 3.05
N GLY A 70 -3.26 2.27 3.15
CA GLY A 70 -4.54 2.21 3.84
C GLY A 70 -5.50 1.15 3.26
N TRP A 71 -5.53 1.00 1.93
CA TRP A 71 -6.28 -0.10 1.28
C TRP A 71 -5.71 -1.47 1.65
N LEU A 72 -4.38 -1.61 1.68
CA LEU A 72 -3.69 -2.84 2.08
C LEU A 72 -3.99 -3.23 3.53
N ASP A 73 -3.89 -2.26 4.43
CA ASP A 73 -4.21 -2.41 5.85
C ASP A 73 -5.68 -2.81 6.05
N ALA A 74 -6.60 -2.08 5.43
CA ALA A 74 -8.03 -2.38 5.54
C ALA A 74 -8.34 -3.79 5.04
N GLY A 75 -7.82 -4.17 3.86
CA GLY A 75 -8.01 -5.50 3.30
C GLY A 75 -7.39 -6.61 4.17
N ALA A 76 -6.23 -6.38 4.76
CA ALA A 76 -5.61 -7.32 5.70
C ALA A 76 -6.45 -7.47 6.98
N ARG A 77 -6.88 -6.37 7.61
CA ARG A 77 -7.64 -6.39 8.87
C ARG A 77 -8.99 -7.08 8.76
N ILE A 78 -9.70 -6.92 7.64
CA ILE A 78 -11.00 -7.56 7.42
C ILE A 78 -10.87 -8.95 6.77
N GLY A 79 -9.64 -9.42 6.55
CA GLY A 79 -9.31 -10.76 6.07
C GLY A 79 -9.51 -10.99 4.57
N LEU A 80 -9.56 -9.93 3.74
CA LEU A 80 -9.49 -10.04 2.28
C LEU A 80 -8.11 -10.49 1.80
N PHE A 81 -7.05 -10.09 2.51
CA PHE A 81 -5.69 -10.55 2.28
C PHE A 81 -5.28 -11.50 3.40
N LYS A 82 -4.93 -12.75 3.06
CA LYS A 82 -4.44 -13.76 3.99
C LYS A 82 -2.95 -13.56 4.26
N VAL A 83 -2.62 -12.47 4.95
CA VAL A 83 -1.27 -12.05 5.33
C VAL A 83 -1.11 -12.06 6.85
N LYS A 84 0.12 -12.26 7.31
CA LYS A 84 0.50 -12.32 8.73
C LYS A 84 1.88 -11.66 8.89
N ASP A 85 1.90 -10.34 8.85
CA ASP A 85 3.12 -9.54 9.04
C ASP A 85 2.74 -8.21 9.70
N SER A 86 2.83 -8.17 11.03
CA SER A 86 2.53 -7.00 11.86
C SER A 86 3.50 -5.83 11.65
N LYS A 87 4.61 -6.02 10.92
CA LYS A 87 5.56 -4.96 10.55
C LYS A 87 5.16 -4.26 9.25
N LEU A 88 4.46 -4.97 8.37
CA LEU A 88 3.99 -4.45 7.09
C LEU A 88 2.51 -4.10 7.08
N PHE A 89 1.70 -4.70 7.94
CA PHE A 89 0.27 -4.49 8.00
C PHE A 89 -0.18 -4.28 9.45
N THR A 90 -1.33 -3.63 9.62
CA THR A 90 -2.01 -3.41 10.91
C THR A 90 -2.76 -4.65 11.41
N VAL A 91 -2.11 -5.80 11.38
CA VAL A 91 -2.64 -7.11 11.84
C VAL A 91 -1.76 -7.71 12.94
N ASP A 92 -2.31 -8.69 13.66
CA ASP A 92 -1.56 -9.52 14.61
C ASP A 92 -0.76 -10.62 13.86
N GLU A 93 0.21 -11.26 14.54
CA GLU A 93 1.02 -12.37 13.97
C GLU A 93 0.23 -13.68 13.72
#